data_AF-A0A1F9FZ52-F1
#
_entry.id   AF-A0A1F9FZ52-F1
#
_cell.length_a   1.000
_cell.length_b   1.000
_cell.length_c   1.000
_cell.angle_alpha   90.00
_cell.angle_beta   90.00
_cell.angle_gamma   90.00
#
_symmetry.space_group_name_H-M   'P 1'
#
loop_
_entity.id
_entity.type
_entity.pdbx_description
1 polymer ?
#
loop_
_entity_poly.entity_id
_entity_poly.type
_entity_poly.pdbx_seq_one_letter_code
_entity_poly.pdbx_strand_id
1 'polypeptide(L)'
;MIKTRTFVCTVGNGANPVVKQTIKKYGFVERRSKGRGVGVFEADLTLAHTNKPGYRAVSDCAGVPDPHGEDLCPARHDRRRRR
;
A
#
# COMPACT_ATOMS: atom_id res chain seq x y z
N MET A 1 -24.32 9.48 35.93
CA MET A 1 -24.33 8.95 34.54
C MET A 1 -23.08 9.48 33.83
N ILE A 2 -22.09 8.63 33.57
CA ILE A 2 -20.85 9.04 32.88
C ILE A 2 -21.15 9.07 31.37
N LYS A 3 -21.10 10.25 30.74
CA LYS A 3 -21.28 10.39 29.29
C LYS A 3 -20.05 9.84 28.56
N THR A 4 -20.12 8.61 28.05
CA THR A 4 -19.15 8.13 27.08
C THR A 4 -19.45 8.76 25.71
N ARG A 5 -18.41 9.25 25.03
CA ARG A 5 -18.49 9.74 23.65
C ARG A 5 -17.75 8.75 22.76
N THR A 6 -18.40 8.29 21.69
CA THR A 6 -17.77 7.42 20.70
C THR A 6 -17.03 8.27 19.67
N PHE A 7 -15.74 7.99 19.48
CA PHE A 7 -14.95 8.55 18.39
C PHE A 7 -14.70 7.45 17.36
N VAL A 8 -15.14 7.66 16.11
CA VAL A 8 -14.89 6.73 15.00
C VAL A 8 -13.77 7.29 14.15
N CYS A 9 -12.67 6.55 14.04
CA CYS A 9 -11.47 6.97 13.34
C CYS A 9 -11.23 6.08 12.10
N THR A 10 -11.75 6.48 10.95
CA THR A 10 -11.51 5.78 9.67
C THR A 10 -10.27 6.35 8.97
N VAL A 11 -9.11 6.34 9.64
CA VAL A 11 -7.87 6.80 8.98
C VAL A 11 -7.55 5.82 7.85
N GLY A 12 -7.24 6.35 6.66
CA GLY A 12 -6.77 5.53 5.56
C GLY A 12 -5.48 4.78 5.91
N ASN A 13 -5.24 3.65 5.23
CA ASN A 13 -4.10 2.78 5.49
C ASN A 13 -2.75 3.50 5.39
N GLY A 14 -1.94 3.35 6.44
CA GLY A 14 -0.55 3.78 6.48
C GLY A 14 0.39 2.68 6.02
N ALA A 15 1.56 3.06 5.51
CA ALA A 15 2.60 2.08 5.19
C ALA A 15 3.13 1.44 6.48
N ASN A 16 3.14 0.10 6.54
CA ASN A 16 3.65 -0.65 7.68
C ASN A 16 5.19 -0.45 7.79
N PRO A 17 5.73 -0.02 8.95
CA PRO A 17 7.17 0.16 9.15
C PRO A 17 8.00 -1.08 8.84
N VAL A 18 7.46 -2.28 9.11
CA VAL A 18 8.14 -3.55 8.83
C VAL A 18 8.33 -3.74 7.33
N VAL A 19 7.32 -3.42 6.52
CA VAL A 19 7.41 -3.51 5.06
C VAL A 19 8.52 -2.60 4.53
N LYS A 20 8.58 -1.35 5.01
CA LYS A 20 9.65 -0.40 4.63
C LYS A 20 11.04 -0.92 5.01
N GLN A 21 11.18 -1.48 6.21
CA GLN A 21 12.46 -2.06 6.65
C GLN A 21 12.83 -3.28 5.81
N THR A 22 11.88 -4.16 5.51
CA THR A 22 12.11 -5.36 4.69
C THR A 22 12.54 -4.99 3.27
N ILE A 23 11.88 -4.00 2.66
CA ILE A 23 12.27 -3.44 1.36
C ILE A 23 13.73 -2.99 1.38
N LYS A 24 14.07 -2.12 2.34
CA LYS A 24 15.42 -1.56 2.46
C LYS A 24 16.49 -2.62 2.76
N LYS A 25 16.19 -3.57 3.65
CA LYS A 25 17.16 -4.55 4.15
C LYS A 25 17.41 -5.71 3.19
N TYR A 26 16.37 -6.18 2.51
CA TYR A 26 16.43 -7.39 1.68
C TYR A 26 16.36 -7.10 0.18
N GLY A 27 16.33 -5.82 -0.20
CA GLY A 27 16.36 -5.39 -1.61
C GLY A 27 15.10 -5.76 -2.37
N PHE A 28 13.93 -5.74 -1.72
CA PHE A 28 12.65 -5.78 -2.45
C PHE A 28 12.42 -4.42 -3.13
N VAL A 29 11.66 -4.43 -4.22
CA VAL A 29 11.23 -3.20 -4.90
C VAL A 29 10.02 -2.60 -4.17
N GLU A 30 10.13 -1.30 -3.88
CA GLU A 30 9.01 -0.51 -3.39
C GLU A 30 8.13 -0.06 -4.56
N ARG A 31 6.82 -0.27 -4.45
CA ARG A 31 5.89 0.25 -5.44
C ARG A 31 5.78 1.78 -5.37
N ARG A 32 5.68 2.40 -6.55
CA ARG A 32 5.42 3.83 -6.70
C ARG A 32 3.99 4.07 -7.19
N SER A 33 3.33 5.11 -6.66
CA SER A 33 2.10 5.69 -7.19
C SER A 33 2.41 7.12 -7.61
N LYS A 34 2.15 7.47 -8.87
CA LYS A 34 2.43 8.82 -9.44
C LYS A 34 3.87 9.29 -9.17
N GLY A 35 4.83 8.39 -9.35
CA GLY A 35 6.26 8.65 -9.13
C GLY A 35 6.73 8.62 -7.67
N ARG A 36 5.83 8.49 -6.68
CA ARG A 36 6.16 8.51 -5.25
C ARG A 36 6.09 7.10 -4.64
N GLY A 37 7.12 6.73 -3.88
CA GLY A 37 7.12 5.50 -3.05
C GLY A 37 6.02 5.55 -1.97
N VAL A 38 5.22 4.49 -1.90
CA VAL A 38 4.05 4.40 -1.00
C VAL A 38 4.24 3.41 0.16
N GLY A 39 5.40 2.77 0.28
CA GLY A 39 5.75 1.86 1.36
C GLY A 39 5.01 0.52 1.32
N VAL A 40 4.86 -0.06 0.13
CA VAL A 40 4.29 -1.39 -0.12
C VAL A 40 5.20 -2.16 -1.09
N PHE A 41 5.10 -3.48 -1.09
CA PHE A 41 5.86 -4.33 -2.02
C PHE A 41 5.32 -4.17 -3.44
N GLU A 42 6.22 -4.08 -4.42
CA GLU A 42 5.81 -4.14 -5.81
C GLU A 42 5.41 -5.57 -6.20
N ALA A 43 4.16 -5.71 -6.63
CA ALA A 43 3.61 -6.99 -7.09
C ALA A 43 2.97 -6.80 -8.46
N ASP A 44 3.07 -7.82 -9.32
CA ASP A 44 2.36 -7.87 -10.60
C ASP A 44 0.90 -8.33 -10.44
N LEU A 45 0.17 -8.44 -11.56
CA LEU A 45 -1.23 -8.89 -11.57
C LEU A 45 -1.42 -10.34 -11.10
N THR A 46 -0.33 -11.13 -10.99
CA THR A 46 -0.33 -12.49 -10.45
C THR A 46 0.06 -12.55 -8.97
N LEU A 47 0.24 -11.37 -8.35
CA LEU A 47 0.68 -11.17 -6.96
C LEU A 47 2.13 -11.61 -6.71
N ALA A 48 2.91 -11.85 -7.78
CA ALA A 48 4.32 -12.18 -7.68
C ALA A 48 5.15 -10.91 -7.53
N HIS A 49 6.21 -10.99 -6.75
CA HIS A 49 7.12 -9.87 -6.56
C HIS A 49 8.02 -9.68 -7.78
N THR A 50 8.09 -8.48 -8.33
CA THR A 50 8.71 -8.21 -9.65
C THR A 50 10.21 -8.51 -9.71
N ASN A 51 10.95 -8.33 -8.61
CA ASN A 51 12.40 -8.60 -8.54
C ASN A 51 12.81 -9.75 -7.60
N LYS A 52 11.86 -10.51 -7.04
CA LYS A 52 12.13 -11.60 -6.10
C LYS A 52 11.31 -12.85 -6.46
N PRO A 53 11.80 -13.68 -7.39
CA PRO A 53 11.12 -14.92 -7.76
C PRO A 53 10.83 -15.80 -6.53
N GLY A 54 9.64 -16.40 -6.49
CA GLY A 54 9.18 -17.22 -5.37
C GLY A 54 8.53 -16.44 -4.22
N TYR A 55 8.64 -15.11 -4.19
CA TYR A 55 7.96 -14.27 -3.20
C TYR A 55 6.68 -13.68 -3.77
N ARG A 56 5.67 -13.56 -2.91
CA ARG A 56 4.36 -12.98 -3.24
C ARG A 56 3.96 -11.97 -2.18
N ALA A 57 3.23 -10.95 -2.58
CA ALA A 57 2.60 -9.98 -1.67
C ALA A 57 1.10 -9.95 -1.96
N VAL A 58 0.29 -9.91 -0.91
CA VAL A 58 -1.17 -9.95 -1.02
C VAL A 58 -1.80 -8.90 -0.09
N SER A 59 -3.01 -8.46 -0.43
CA SER A 59 -3.77 -7.47 0.36
C SER A 59 -3.02 -6.12 0.50
N ASP A 60 -3.25 -5.38 1.58
CA ASP A 60 -2.81 -3.99 1.78
C ASP A 60 -1.29 -3.74 1.69
N CYS A 61 -0.46 -4.78 1.79
CA CYS A 61 0.99 -4.68 1.64
C CYS A 61 1.47 -4.86 0.19
N ALA A 62 0.56 -5.19 -0.73
CA ALA A 62 0.84 -5.36 -2.15
C ALA A 62 0.45 -4.10 -2.93
N GLY A 63 1.42 -3.49 -3.60
CA GLY A 63 1.20 -2.43 -4.56
C GLY A 63 0.96 -3.00 -5.95
N VAL A 64 -0.22 -3.58 -6.16
CA VAL A 64 -0.63 -4.10 -7.48
C VAL A 64 -0.95 -2.92 -8.39
N PRO A 65 -0.47 -2.89 -9.65
CA PRO A 65 -0.84 -1.86 -10.61
C PRO A 65 -2.35 -1.81 -10.85
N ASP A 66 -2.90 -0.60 -10.97
CA ASP A 66 -4.21 -0.39 -11.57
C ASP A 66 -4.16 -0.78 -13.07
N PRO A 67 -4.99 -1.71 -13.55
CA PRO A 67 -5.01 -2.06 -14.97
C PRO A 67 -5.42 -0.90 -15.90
N HIS A 68 -5.96 0.19 -15.35
CA HIS A 68 -6.46 1.34 -16.10
C HIS A 68 -5.62 2.61 -15.93
N GLY A 69 -4.49 2.59 -15.21
CA GLY A 69 -3.69 3.79 -15.00
C GLY A 69 -2.36 3.58 -14.27
N GLU A 70 -1.74 4.70 -13.89
CA GLU A 70 -0.43 4.70 -13.19
C GLU A 70 -0.54 4.64 -11.66
N ASP A 71 -1.72 4.30 -11.13
CA ASP A 71 -2.00 4.21 -9.69
C ASP A 71 -2.05 2.75 -9.21
N LEU A 72 -2.41 2.55 -7.95
CA LEU A 72 -2.51 1.23 -7.31
C LEU A 72 -3.95 0.71 -7.36
N CYS A 73 -4.11 -0.61 -7.31
CA CYS A 73 -5.39 -1.26 -7.08
C CYS A 73 -5.44 -1.94 -5.69
N PRO A 74 -6.43 -1.64 -4.84
CA PRO A 74 -7.38 -0.54 -4.99
C PRO A 74 -6.68 0.81 -4.86
N ALA A 75 -7.23 1.84 -5.51
CA ALA A 75 -6.70 3.19 -5.41
C ALA A 75 -6.62 3.59 -3.93
N ARG A 76 -5.45 4.04 -3.49
CA ARG A 76 -5.35 4.66 -2.16
C ARG A 76 -6.33 5.82 -2.14
N HIS A 77 -7.23 5.84 -1.15
CA HIS A 77 -8.16 6.94 -0.95
C HIS A 77 -7.41 8.29 -1.01
N ASP A 78 -7.50 8.95 -2.16
CA ASP A 78 -6.92 10.27 -2.35
C ASP A 78 -7.73 11.24 -1.50
N ARG A 79 -7.10 11.78 -0.45
CA ARG A 79 -7.69 12.76 0.47
C ARG A 79 -8.15 14.06 -0.23
N ARG A 80 -7.91 14.22 -1.54
CA ARG A 80 -8.24 15.43 -2.32
C ARG A 80 -9.63 15.43 -2.97
N ARG A 81 -10.42 14.34 -2.93
CA ARG A 81 -11.77 14.29 -3.56
C ARG A 81 -12.94 14.64 -2.64
N ARG A 82 -12.70 15.28 -1.50
CA ARG A 82 -13.76 15.82 -0.61
C ARG A 82 -13.49 17.28 -0.32
N ARG A 83 -13.68 18.14 -1.33
CA ARG A 83 -13.98 19.56 -1.17
C ARG A 83 -15.04 19.92 -2.18
#